data_AF-A0AAX4P519-F1
#
_entry.id   AF-A0AAX4P519-F1
#
_cell.length_a   1.000
_cell.length_b   1.000
_cell.length_c   1.000
_cell.angle_alpha   90.00
_cell.angle_beta   90.00
_cell.angle_gamma   90.00
#
_symmetry.space_group_name_H-M   'P 1'
#
loop_
_entity.id
_entity.type
_entity.pdbx_description
1 polymer ?
#
loop_
_entity_poly.entity_id
_entity_poly.type
_entity_poly.pdbx_seq_one_letter_code
_entity_poly.pdbx_strand_id
1 'polypeptide(L)'
;METPEPAPAGLNCTRVLEHLASCTELAKAEGVAVPEHHAGSLADVILPPVWVTVVATFTIVAVILSTRWLFTNTVKRVWVFENLERSRHRRLILPPSAVVRPRELERAPKSKSKLTYTKLSARTRALLTPTSARKRQEEQEASKDEGGAPASESEQEESAVVDASAIPFDFIPLVVFVNRKSGGQKGAYLYEQLRRNLNPHQVFDLGVHKPERILRIFSRVPNVRVLVCGGDGSIQWILNTIEDLGVDARAIPVAVLPLGTGNDLARVLGWGRGFNMDDNIPEILVSVKDAHRVLLDRWEIDMTNTVKSGRTSRAASATRTVVFNNYFGIGVDATTALRFHKHRDQYPRWFFSRITNKLWYAIHGAREIVDRSCAGLADQMRLTCDGEEVEIPEHAEGIIILNVNSFAGGVRMWNNRAHASVGDNLYRLGGGGFQQSFGRSSMHDGMLDIVAVNGSLHLGEMNVGLARPIQLCQGREISIELVTPIAMQVDGEPWTQKPCKLTIRHKSQVHMLRKTVDTNGEAALRMQELLTWASDRQVLGEPQYQALLKEMSRRFM
;
A
#
# COMPACT_ATOMS: atom_id res chain seq x y z
N MET A 1 -33.73 48.45 -17.16
CA MET A 1 -33.80 48.85 -15.75
C MET A 1 -32.69 48.11 -15.02
N GLU A 2 -31.71 48.91 -14.60
CA GLU A 2 -30.72 48.70 -13.54
C GLU A 2 -29.77 47.50 -13.61
N THR A 3 -28.58 47.78 -14.14
CA THR A 3 -27.31 47.15 -13.80
C THR A 3 -26.95 47.40 -12.33
N PRO A 4 -26.39 46.42 -11.59
CA PRO A 4 -25.95 46.64 -10.22
C PRO A 4 -24.68 47.52 -10.17
N GLU A 5 -24.66 48.46 -9.24
CA GLU A 5 -23.53 49.36 -8.94
C GLU A 5 -22.22 48.59 -8.61
N PRO A 6 -21.05 49.16 -8.95
CA PRO A 6 -19.77 48.62 -8.49
C PRO A 6 -19.53 48.98 -7.01
N ALA A 7 -19.06 48.00 -6.24
CA ALA A 7 -18.64 48.14 -4.85
C ALA A 7 -17.53 49.21 -4.67
N PRO A 8 -17.48 49.91 -3.51
CA PRO A 8 -16.52 50.98 -3.30
C PRO A 8 -15.07 50.45 -3.27
N ALA A 9 -14.19 51.25 -3.89
CA ALA A 9 -12.77 51.01 -4.05
C ALA A 9 -12.09 50.60 -2.73
N GLY A 10 -11.34 49.50 -2.79
CA GLY A 10 -10.55 48.99 -1.67
C GLY A 10 -9.53 50.01 -1.17
N LEU A 11 -9.21 49.94 0.13
CA LEU A 11 -8.09 50.65 0.73
C LEU A 11 -6.83 50.42 -0.10
N ASN A 12 -6.33 51.51 -0.69
CA ASN A 12 -5.16 51.50 -1.55
C ASN A 12 -3.91 51.29 -0.68
N CYS A 13 -3.39 50.06 -0.61
CA CYS A 13 -2.22 49.69 0.21
C CYS A 13 -0.99 50.58 -0.06
N THR A 14 -0.91 51.18 -1.25
CA THR A 14 0.13 52.16 -1.64
C THR A 14 0.11 53.41 -0.78
N ARG A 15 -1.07 53.94 -0.41
CA ARG A 15 -1.18 55.13 0.46
C ARG A 15 -0.72 54.85 1.90
N VAL A 16 -0.91 53.63 2.39
CA VAL A 16 -0.45 53.23 3.73
C VAL A 16 1.07 53.06 3.75
N LEU A 17 1.65 52.52 2.69
CA LEU A 17 3.11 52.39 2.53
C LEU A 17 3.79 53.76 2.34
N GLU A 18 3.18 54.69 1.60
CA GLU A 18 3.66 56.07 1.46
C GLU A 18 3.63 56.83 2.80
N HIS A 19 2.60 56.60 3.62
CA HIS A 19 2.50 57.22 4.94
C HIS A 19 3.52 56.66 5.94
N LEU A 20 3.82 55.35 5.87
CA LEU A 20 4.85 54.70 6.68
C LEU A 20 6.27 55.15 6.27
N ALA A 21 6.53 55.30 4.97
CA ALA A 21 7.80 55.82 4.45
C ALA A 21 8.07 57.26 4.94
N SER A 22 7.04 58.11 4.95
CA SER A 22 7.11 59.48 5.47
C SER A 22 7.43 59.52 6.98
N CYS A 23 6.88 58.60 7.79
CA CYS A 23 7.19 58.53 9.22
C CYS A 23 8.62 58.05 9.51
N THR A 24 9.19 57.15 8.69
CA THR A 24 10.60 56.73 8.81
C THR A 24 11.61 57.81 8.42
N GLU A 25 11.26 58.70 7.48
CA GLU A 25 12.11 59.84 7.10
C GLU A 25 12.10 60.93 8.19
N LEU A 26 10.97 61.15 8.85
CA LEU A 26 10.87 62.04 10.02
C LEU A 26 11.70 61.54 11.22
N ALA A 27 11.76 60.23 11.45
CA ALA A 27 12.56 59.65 12.54
C ALA A 27 14.08 59.74 12.31
N LYS A 28 14.55 59.86 11.05
CA LYS A 28 15.97 60.08 10.72
C LYS A 28 16.39 61.54 10.83
N ALA A 29 15.46 62.48 10.76
CA ALA A 29 15.73 63.92 10.82
C ALA A 29 16.00 64.44 12.25
N GLU A 30 15.62 63.70 13.31
CA GLU A 30 15.74 64.15 14.71
C GLU A 30 17.02 63.72 15.45
N GLY A 31 18.01 63.11 14.80
CA GLY A 31 19.39 63.03 15.32
C GLY A 31 19.54 62.46 16.74
N VAL A 32 18.90 61.34 17.08
CA VAL A 32 19.01 60.73 18.41
C VAL A 32 20.24 59.82 18.50
N ALA A 33 21.22 60.25 19.30
CA ALA A 33 22.40 59.46 19.68
C ALA A 33 22.07 58.50 20.84
N VAL A 34 22.66 57.30 20.81
CA VAL A 34 22.61 56.30 21.90
C VAL A 34 23.79 56.50 22.85
N PRO A 35 23.57 56.50 24.18
CA PRO A 35 24.62 56.15 25.14
C PRO A 35 24.28 54.92 26.00
N GLU A 36 25.36 54.25 26.42
CA GLU A 36 25.47 52.97 27.11
C GLU A 36 25.13 53.00 28.62
N HIS A 37 24.67 51.83 29.10
CA HIS A 37 24.70 51.27 30.47
C HIS A 37 24.22 52.08 31.70
N HIS A 38 23.13 51.60 32.33
CA HIS A 38 23.14 51.05 33.70
C HIS A 38 21.82 50.32 34.04
N ALA A 39 21.91 49.29 34.88
CA ALA A 39 20.81 48.45 35.32
C ALA A 39 19.83 49.20 36.26
N GLY A 40 18.54 49.16 35.94
CA GLY A 40 17.46 49.62 36.82
C GLY A 40 16.07 49.46 36.18
N SER A 41 15.22 48.67 36.82
CA SER A 41 13.74 48.56 36.68
C SER A 41 13.11 48.77 35.29
N LEU A 42 12.58 47.67 34.73
CA LEU A 42 11.87 47.58 33.44
C LEU A 42 10.45 48.19 33.43
N ALA A 43 10.14 49.15 34.31
CA ALA A 43 8.77 49.67 34.48
C ALA A 43 8.46 51.00 33.78
N ASP A 44 9.45 51.82 33.40
CA ASP A 44 9.18 53.19 32.89
C ASP A 44 9.98 53.55 31.63
N VAL A 45 9.86 52.75 30.57
CA VAL A 45 10.26 53.20 29.22
C VAL A 45 9.02 53.77 28.53
N ILE A 46 8.78 55.08 28.68
CA ILE A 46 7.80 55.80 27.88
C ILE A 46 8.36 55.86 26.45
N LEU A 47 7.91 54.92 25.61
CA LEU A 47 8.17 54.96 24.17
C LEU A 47 7.69 56.30 23.61
N PRO A 48 8.49 57.01 22.79
CA PRO A 48 8.05 58.25 22.14
C PRO A 48 6.72 58.02 21.41
N PRO A 49 5.80 59.01 21.35
CA PRO A 49 4.47 58.84 20.77
C PRO A 49 4.48 58.20 19.38
N VAL A 50 5.52 58.51 18.58
CA VAL A 50 5.74 57.95 17.24
C VAL A 50 5.90 56.42 17.25
N TRP A 51 6.61 55.87 18.22
CA TRP A 51 6.79 54.41 18.36
C TRP A 51 5.51 53.70 18.77
N VAL A 52 4.70 54.32 19.63
CA VAL A 52 3.37 53.79 19.99
C VAL A 52 2.48 53.71 18.75
N THR A 53 2.49 54.75 17.90
CA THR A 53 1.72 54.77 16.65
C THR A 53 2.23 53.73 15.65
N VAL A 54 3.55 53.56 15.51
CA VAL A 54 4.15 52.56 14.61
C VAL A 54 3.81 51.14 15.07
N VAL A 55 3.95 50.84 16.36
CA VAL A 55 3.60 49.52 16.93
C VAL A 55 2.10 49.25 16.80
N ALA A 56 1.25 50.24 17.09
CA ALA A 56 -0.19 50.11 16.92
C ALA A 56 -0.57 49.83 15.45
N THR A 57 0.04 50.54 14.50
CA THR A 57 -0.22 50.37 13.07
C THR A 57 0.24 48.99 12.58
N PHE A 58 1.43 48.53 12.97
CA PHE A 58 1.92 47.18 12.65
C PHE A 58 1.02 46.10 13.23
N THR A 59 0.55 46.28 14.47
CA THR A 59 -0.36 45.33 15.12
C THR A 59 -1.69 45.27 14.39
N ILE A 60 -2.26 46.41 14.00
CA ILE A 60 -3.51 46.49 13.22
C ILE A 60 -3.35 45.81 11.85
N VAL A 61 -2.25 46.08 11.15
CA VAL A 61 -1.96 45.44 9.85
C VAL A 61 -1.80 43.93 10.01
N ALA A 62 -1.08 43.46 11.05
CA ALA A 62 -0.93 42.04 11.34
C ALA A 62 -2.27 41.37 11.69
N VAL A 63 -3.12 42.04 12.46
CA VAL A 63 -4.48 41.57 12.79
C VAL A 63 -5.35 41.51 11.52
N ILE A 64 -5.31 42.53 10.65
CA ILE A 64 -6.08 42.53 9.40
C ILE A 64 -5.60 41.42 8.46
N LEU A 65 -4.29 41.24 8.29
CA LEU A 65 -3.72 40.20 7.44
C LEU A 65 -4.02 38.80 7.98
N SER A 66 -3.89 38.59 9.29
CA SER A 66 -4.22 37.30 9.93
C SER A 66 -5.72 37.00 9.87
N THR A 67 -6.59 37.99 10.09
CA THR A 67 -8.05 37.82 10.01
C THR A 67 -8.50 37.56 8.57
N ARG A 68 -7.92 38.25 7.58
CA ARG A 68 -8.18 38.00 6.14
C ARG A 68 -7.68 36.64 5.71
N TRP A 69 -6.50 36.22 6.19
CA TRP A 69 -5.97 34.87 5.95
C TRP A 69 -6.86 33.80 6.58
N LEU A 70 -7.28 33.98 7.85
CA LEU A 70 -8.20 33.07 8.55
C LEU A 70 -9.55 32.98 7.85
N PHE A 71 -10.15 34.11 7.47
CA PHE A 71 -11.44 34.16 6.79
C PHE A 71 -11.35 33.47 5.41
N THR A 72 -10.34 33.80 4.61
CA THR A 72 -10.16 33.18 3.29
C THR A 72 -9.88 31.67 3.38
N ASN A 73 -9.09 31.21 4.36
CA ASN A 73 -8.86 29.78 4.57
C ASN A 73 -10.12 29.07 5.08
N THR A 74 -10.89 29.70 5.96
CA THR A 74 -12.12 29.11 6.52
C THR A 74 -13.19 29.00 5.45
N VAL A 75 -13.45 30.06 4.69
CA VAL A 75 -14.40 30.05 3.57
C VAL A 75 -13.99 29.05 2.49
N LYS A 76 -12.70 29.00 2.12
CA LYS A 76 -12.19 27.99 1.19
C LYS A 76 -12.40 26.56 1.71
N ARG A 77 -12.16 26.30 2.99
CA ARG A 77 -12.38 24.97 3.59
C ARG A 77 -13.86 24.58 3.56
N VAL A 78 -14.75 25.47 4.00
CA VAL A 78 -16.20 25.21 3.99
C VAL A 78 -16.69 24.94 2.58
N TRP A 79 -16.31 25.78 1.61
CA TRP A 79 -16.70 25.62 0.21
C TRP A 79 -16.17 24.32 -0.41
N VAL A 80 -14.94 23.92 -0.10
CA VAL A 80 -14.38 22.63 -0.53
C VAL A 80 -15.21 21.48 0.04
N PHE A 81 -15.50 21.48 1.35
CA PHE A 81 -16.31 20.42 1.96
C PHE A 81 -17.72 20.33 1.39
N GLU A 82 -18.42 21.45 1.17
CA GLU A 82 -19.74 21.44 0.54
C GLU A 82 -19.73 20.86 -0.87
N ASN A 83 -18.70 21.18 -1.68
CA ASN A 83 -18.55 20.59 -3.00
C ASN A 83 -18.22 19.09 -2.95
N LEU A 84 -17.44 18.67 -1.96
CA LEU A 84 -17.12 17.26 -1.71
C LEU A 84 -18.37 16.47 -1.30
N GLU A 85 -19.26 17.04 -0.49
CA GLU A 85 -20.53 16.41 -0.10
C GLU A 85 -21.47 16.21 -1.30
N ARG A 86 -21.41 17.08 -2.31
CA ARG A 86 -22.18 16.96 -3.56
C ARG A 86 -21.57 15.99 -4.58
N SER A 87 -20.35 15.50 -4.34
CA SER A 87 -19.63 14.65 -5.27
C SER A 87 -20.24 13.24 -5.39
N ARG A 88 -20.01 12.57 -6.53
CA ARG A 88 -20.46 11.19 -6.76
C ARG A 88 -19.76 10.16 -5.87
N HIS A 89 -18.62 10.52 -5.30
CA HIS A 89 -17.83 9.71 -4.37
C HIS A 89 -18.00 10.12 -2.91
N ARG A 90 -19.01 10.95 -2.56
CA ARG A 90 -19.24 11.44 -1.19
C ARG A 90 -19.26 10.34 -0.11
N ARG A 91 -19.75 9.15 -0.45
CA ARG A 91 -19.83 7.99 0.47
C ARG A 91 -18.45 7.50 0.92
N LEU A 92 -17.38 7.82 0.17
CA LEU A 92 -16.00 7.52 0.55
C LEU A 92 -15.42 8.52 1.55
N ILE A 93 -16.02 9.69 1.68
CA ILE A 93 -15.47 10.81 2.44
C ILE A 93 -15.86 10.66 3.90
N LEU A 94 -14.86 10.64 4.78
CA LEU A 94 -15.09 10.60 6.22
C LEU A 94 -15.71 11.94 6.64
N PRO A 95 -16.93 11.94 7.21
CA PRO A 95 -17.59 13.18 7.58
C PRO A 95 -16.79 13.91 8.68
N PRO A 96 -16.74 15.25 8.68
CA PRO A 96 -16.02 16.01 9.69
C PRO A 96 -16.46 15.68 11.13
N SER A 97 -17.74 15.33 11.33
CA SER A 97 -18.30 14.90 12.62
C SER A 97 -17.67 13.61 13.17
N ALA A 98 -17.11 12.75 12.31
CA ALA A 98 -16.46 11.51 12.71
C ALA A 98 -14.97 11.69 13.05
N VAL A 99 -14.41 12.90 12.89
CA VAL A 99 -13.01 13.20 13.21
C VAL A 99 -12.97 13.92 14.56
N VAL A 100 -12.63 13.20 15.62
CA VAL A 100 -12.53 13.75 16.99
C VAL A 100 -11.10 14.21 17.24
N ARG A 101 -10.94 15.47 17.69
CA ARG A 101 -9.63 15.96 18.13
C ARG A 101 -9.31 15.39 19.52
N PRO A 102 -8.08 14.96 19.80
CA PRO A 102 -7.71 14.41 21.11
C PRO A 102 -8.10 15.31 22.31
N ARG A 103 -8.08 16.64 22.13
CA ARG A 103 -8.48 17.63 23.16
C ARG A 103 -9.98 17.65 23.49
N GLU A 104 -10.84 17.11 22.64
CA GLU A 104 -12.30 17.07 22.86
C GLU A 104 -12.73 15.84 23.68
N LEU A 105 -11.93 14.77 23.67
CA LEU A 105 -12.17 13.57 24.47
C LEU A 105 -12.03 13.83 25.99
N GLU A 106 -11.21 14.81 26.37
CA GLU A 106 -11.04 15.25 27.77
C GLU A 106 -12.18 16.14 28.27
N ARG A 107 -12.97 16.74 27.36
CA ARG A 107 -14.08 17.65 27.70
C ARG A 107 -15.45 16.98 27.66
N ALA A 108 -15.56 15.75 27.17
CA ALA A 108 -16.82 15.01 27.21
C ALA A 108 -17.24 14.79 28.67
N PRO A 109 -18.45 15.19 29.09
CA PRO A 109 -18.93 14.91 30.43
C PRO A 109 -19.02 13.41 30.61
N LYS A 110 -18.39 12.89 31.68
CA LYS A 110 -18.51 11.49 32.11
C LYS A 110 -19.96 11.20 32.50
N SER A 111 -20.81 10.93 31.51
CA SER A 111 -22.17 10.45 31.74
C SER A 111 -22.08 9.05 32.32
N LYS A 112 -22.40 8.92 33.60
CA LYS A 112 -22.57 7.65 34.29
C LYS A 112 -23.89 7.01 33.84
N SER A 113 -23.91 6.30 32.71
CA SER A 113 -24.95 5.30 32.47
C SER A 113 -24.48 3.94 33.00
N LYS A 114 -25.05 3.53 34.13
CA LYS A 114 -24.97 2.15 34.61
C LYS A 114 -25.67 1.24 33.60
N LEU A 115 -24.91 0.47 32.83
CA LEU A 115 -25.44 -0.72 32.16
C LEU A 115 -24.99 -1.95 32.96
N THR A 116 -25.96 -2.55 33.65
CA THR A 116 -25.79 -3.68 34.55
C THR A 116 -25.48 -4.94 33.72
N TYR A 117 -24.22 -5.39 33.73
CA TYR A 117 -23.88 -6.76 33.30
C TYR A 117 -24.03 -7.70 34.50
N THR A 118 -24.95 -8.65 34.36
CA THR A 118 -25.15 -9.77 35.27
C THR A 118 -23.88 -10.63 35.34
N LYS A 119 -23.48 -10.97 36.57
CA LYS A 119 -22.28 -11.74 36.90
C LYS A 119 -22.28 -13.13 36.27
N LEU A 120 -21.32 -13.42 35.39
CA LEU A 120 -20.87 -14.78 35.12
C LEU A 120 -19.82 -15.18 36.18
N SER A 121 -20.07 -16.30 36.85
CA SER A 121 -19.36 -16.77 38.04
C SER A 121 -17.88 -17.09 37.81
N ALA A 122 -17.09 -17.00 38.87
CA ALA A 122 -15.62 -17.13 38.92
C ALA A 122 -15.05 -18.51 38.50
N ARG A 123 -15.88 -19.43 37.99
CA ARG A 123 -15.48 -20.80 37.65
C ARG A 123 -14.98 -20.98 36.21
N THR A 124 -15.17 -19.99 35.33
CA THR A 124 -14.74 -20.09 33.91
C THR A 124 -13.36 -19.46 33.65
N ARG A 125 -12.75 -18.80 34.64
CA ARG A 125 -11.45 -18.10 34.48
C ARG A 125 -10.22 -18.99 34.68
N ALA A 126 -10.40 -20.24 35.12
CA ALA A 126 -9.30 -21.14 35.49
C ALA A 126 -8.88 -22.15 34.40
N LEU A 127 -9.44 -22.08 33.19
CA LEU A 127 -9.19 -23.06 32.11
C LEU A 127 -8.44 -22.50 30.88
N LEU A 128 -7.94 -21.26 30.92
CA LEU A 128 -7.26 -20.63 29.78
C LEU A 128 -5.93 -19.97 30.14
N THR A 129 -5.07 -20.67 30.87
CA THR A 129 -3.64 -20.33 30.93
C THR A 129 -2.81 -21.49 30.42
N PRO A 130 -2.17 -21.36 29.25
CA PRO A 130 -0.93 -22.06 28.97
C PRO A 130 0.26 -21.21 29.42
N THR A 131 1.04 -21.84 30.26
CA THR A 131 2.38 -21.54 30.75
C THR A 131 3.44 -21.45 29.64
N SER A 132 4.20 -20.35 29.59
CA SER A 132 5.67 -20.35 29.35
C SER A 132 6.24 -18.92 29.36
N ALA A 133 6.28 -18.30 30.54
CA ALA A 133 7.13 -17.15 30.82
C ALA A 133 8.18 -17.58 31.85
N ARG A 134 9.34 -18.06 31.40
CA ARG A 134 10.54 -18.20 32.24
C ARG A 134 11.82 -18.32 31.41
N LYS A 135 12.39 -17.18 31.03
CA LYS A 135 13.83 -16.85 31.09
C LYS A 135 14.12 -15.63 30.22
N ARG A 136 14.39 -14.50 30.89
CA ARG A 136 15.43 -13.50 30.58
C ARG A 136 15.16 -12.26 31.46
N GLN A 137 15.39 -12.45 32.75
CA GLN A 137 15.94 -11.41 33.61
C GLN A 137 17.36 -11.88 33.91
N GLU A 138 18.32 -10.98 33.74
CA GLU A 138 19.78 -11.05 33.94
C GLU A 138 20.50 -10.61 32.67
N GLU A 139 20.70 -9.28 32.60
CA GLU A 139 21.95 -8.58 32.24
C GLU A 139 21.59 -7.11 31.97
N GLN A 140 21.28 -6.41 33.07
CA GLN A 140 21.31 -4.95 33.15
C GLN A 140 22.23 -4.63 34.32
N GLU A 141 23.51 -4.43 34.04
CA GLU A 141 24.43 -3.64 34.87
C GLU A 141 25.72 -3.35 34.06
N ALA A 142 26.23 -2.12 34.22
CA ALA A 142 27.30 -1.44 33.46
C ALA A 142 26.86 -0.92 32.07
N SER A 143 26.95 0.36 31.72
CA SER A 143 27.73 1.49 32.25
C SER A 143 27.00 2.81 32.00
N LYS A 144 26.99 3.68 33.02
CA LYS A 144 26.75 5.11 32.85
C LYS A 144 27.85 5.68 31.96
N ASP A 145 27.47 6.46 30.95
CA ASP A 145 28.25 7.64 30.61
C ASP A 145 27.36 8.74 30.04
N GLU A 146 27.65 9.97 30.44
CA GLU A 146 26.87 11.18 30.26
C GLU A 146 27.04 11.77 28.85
N GLY A 147 25.99 12.44 28.36
CA GLY A 147 26.03 13.16 27.09
C GLY A 147 24.65 13.69 26.71
N GLY A 148 24.20 14.72 27.43
CA GLY A 148 22.94 15.40 27.14
C GLY A 148 22.96 16.09 25.78
N ALA A 149 22.01 15.72 24.93
CA ALA A 149 21.50 16.54 23.84
C ALA A 149 19.98 16.57 23.94
N PRO A 150 19.32 17.72 23.78
CA PRO A 150 17.90 17.85 24.06
C PRO A 150 17.10 17.01 23.07
N ALA A 151 16.28 16.11 23.60
CA ALA A 151 15.26 15.40 22.85
C ALA A 151 14.39 16.44 22.13
N SER A 152 14.49 16.48 20.80
CA SER A 152 13.62 17.31 19.97
C SER A 152 12.18 16.84 20.15
N GLU A 153 11.33 17.78 20.57
CA GLU A 153 9.89 17.68 20.80
C GLU A 153 9.07 17.39 19.52
N SER A 154 9.31 16.26 18.84
CA SER A 154 8.64 15.94 17.55
C SER A 154 7.93 14.59 17.48
N GLU A 155 7.77 13.85 18.58
CA GLU A 155 7.12 12.52 18.57
C GLU A 155 5.67 12.47 19.11
N GLN A 156 5.03 13.62 19.33
CA GLN A 156 3.61 13.71 19.70
C GLN A 156 2.74 14.38 18.62
N GLU A 157 2.77 13.88 17.38
CA GLU A 157 1.74 14.24 16.40
C GLU A 157 0.44 13.46 16.65
N GLU A 158 -0.50 14.21 17.24
CA GLU A 158 -1.96 14.17 17.19
C GLU A 158 -2.59 13.20 16.15
N SER A 159 -2.78 11.92 16.50
CA SER A 159 -3.66 11.06 15.67
C SER A 159 -5.11 11.43 15.95
N ALA A 160 -5.77 12.01 14.96
CA ALA A 160 -7.22 12.12 14.93
C ALA A 160 -7.87 10.78 15.34
N VAL A 161 -8.79 10.84 16.31
CA VAL A 161 -9.59 9.67 16.71
C VAL A 161 -10.80 9.63 15.79
N VAL A 162 -11.05 8.49 15.15
CA VAL A 162 -12.24 8.31 14.30
C VAL A 162 -13.37 7.77 15.17
N ASP A 163 -14.45 8.54 15.31
CA ASP A 163 -15.68 8.07 15.94
C ASP A 163 -16.55 7.33 14.92
N ALA A 164 -16.50 6.00 14.99
CA ALA A 164 -17.27 5.14 14.09
C ALA A 164 -18.80 5.32 14.25
N SER A 165 -19.28 5.79 15.40
CA SER A 165 -20.72 5.99 15.64
C SER A 165 -21.29 7.21 14.91
N ALA A 166 -20.42 8.16 14.55
CA ALA A 166 -20.78 9.36 13.79
C ALA A 166 -20.79 9.15 12.27
N ILE A 167 -20.50 7.92 11.79
CA ILE A 167 -20.46 7.56 10.37
C ILE A 167 -21.83 7.01 9.96
N PRO A 168 -22.51 7.58 8.95
CA PRO A 168 -23.76 7.05 8.45
C PRO A 168 -23.62 5.60 7.93
N PHE A 169 -24.65 4.78 8.13
CA PHE A 169 -24.59 3.35 7.80
C PHE A 169 -24.35 3.07 6.31
N ASP A 170 -24.79 3.98 5.43
CA ASP A 170 -24.63 3.86 3.98
C ASP A 170 -23.25 4.32 3.51
N PHE A 171 -22.40 4.88 4.38
CA PHE A 171 -21.06 5.31 4.00
C PHE A 171 -20.10 4.11 3.86
N ILE A 172 -19.08 4.31 3.04
CA ILE A 172 -18.03 3.33 2.75
C ILE A 172 -16.68 4.06 2.88
N PRO A 173 -16.27 4.42 4.12
CA PRO A 173 -15.13 5.30 4.31
C PRO A 173 -13.85 4.74 3.67
N LEU A 174 -13.11 5.61 2.97
CA LEU A 174 -11.86 5.23 2.31
C LEU A 174 -10.65 5.63 3.16
N VAL A 175 -9.65 4.76 3.26
CA VAL A 175 -8.29 5.11 3.72
C VAL A 175 -7.35 5.02 2.54
N VAL A 176 -6.52 6.03 2.33
CA VAL A 176 -5.60 6.09 1.21
C VAL A 176 -4.17 6.15 1.70
N PHE A 177 -3.35 5.20 1.26
CA PHE A 177 -1.91 5.18 1.46
C PHE A 177 -1.21 5.55 0.17
N VAL A 178 -0.37 6.58 0.19
CA VAL A 178 0.35 7.05 -1.00
C VAL A 178 1.85 6.97 -0.75
N ASN A 179 2.57 6.28 -1.62
CA ASN A 179 4.03 6.36 -1.67
C ASN A 179 4.43 7.54 -2.57
N ARG A 180 4.74 8.70 -1.97
CA ARG A 180 5.07 9.91 -2.73
C ARG A 180 6.33 9.80 -3.60
N LYS A 181 7.25 8.89 -3.27
CA LYS A 181 8.47 8.62 -4.05
C LYS A 181 8.20 7.77 -5.30
N SER A 182 7.04 7.10 -5.37
CA SER A 182 6.71 6.22 -6.49
C SER A 182 6.32 6.99 -7.77
N GLY A 183 6.57 6.35 -8.91
CA GLY A 183 6.09 6.80 -10.22
C GLY A 183 6.79 8.04 -10.80
N GLY A 184 7.98 8.40 -10.33
CA GLY A 184 8.72 9.56 -10.85
C GLY A 184 8.00 10.87 -10.55
N GLN A 185 7.79 11.18 -9.26
CA GLN A 185 7.04 12.33 -8.74
C GLN A 185 5.51 12.27 -8.88
N LYS A 186 4.95 11.28 -9.62
CA LYS A 186 3.49 11.07 -9.70
C LYS A 186 2.85 10.84 -8.33
N GLY A 187 3.52 10.14 -7.41
CA GLY A 187 3.01 9.91 -6.06
C GLY A 187 2.81 11.21 -5.28
N ALA A 188 3.72 12.18 -5.40
CA ALA A 188 3.60 13.47 -4.73
C ALA A 188 2.41 14.28 -5.28
N TYR A 189 2.25 14.34 -6.61
CA TYR A 189 1.09 14.97 -7.23
C TYR A 189 -0.23 14.33 -6.77
N LEU A 190 -0.29 12.99 -6.82
CA LEU A 190 -1.48 12.23 -6.46
C LEU A 190 -1.88 12.42 -5.00
N TYR A 191 -0.90 12.46 -4.08
CA TYR A 191 -1.14 12.76 -2.67
C TYR A 191 -1.86 14.11 -2.48
N GLU A 192 -1.40 15.16 -3.15
CA GLU A 192 -2.04 16.49 -3.09
C GLU A 192 -3.45 16.48 -3.68
N GLN A 193 -3.66 15.79 -4.82
CA GLN A 193 -4.99 15.73 -5.42
C GLN A 193 -5.99 14.94 -4.58
N LEU A 194 -5.57 13.84 -3.97
CA LEU A 194 -6.44 13.05 -3.09
C LEU A 194 -6.86 13.86 -1.86
N ARG A 195 -5.95 14.65 -1.27
CA ARG A 195 -6.27 15.55 -0.14
C ARG A 195 -7.23 16.68 -0.50
N ARG A 196 -7.39 17.00 -1.79
CA ARG A 196 -8.40 17.95 -2.29
C ARG A 196 -9.75 17.28 -2.58
N ASN A 197 -9.76 15.97 -2.79
CA ASN A 197 -10.93 15.19 -3.19
C ASN A 197 -11.52 14.30 -2.07
N LEU A 198 -10.83 14.21 -0.93
CA LEU A 198 -11.20 13.43 0.26
C LEU A 198 -10.94 14.26 1.52
N ASN A 199 -11.41 13.77 2.66
CA ASN A 199 -11.01 14.35 3.95
C ASN A 199 -9.49 14.13 4.13
N PRO A 200 -8.69 15.17 4.43
CA PRO A 200 -7.24 15.02 4.61
C PRO A 200 -6.83 14.00 5.68
N HIS A 201 -7.70 13.71 6.66
CA HIS A 201 -7.50 12.66 7.67
C HIS A 201 -7.68 11.24 7.14
N GLN A 202 -7.96 11.07 5.85
CA GLN A 202 -8.04 9.79 5.16
C GLN A 202 -6.83 9.51 4.27
N VAL A 203 -5.95 10.49 4.04
CA VAL A 203 -4.87 10.40 3.04
C VAL A 203 -3.51 10.48 3.72
N PHE A 204 -2.79 9.37 3.69
CA PHE A 204 -1.55 9.16 4.43
C PHE A 204 -0.37 8.91 3.49
N ASP A 205 0.76 9.54 3.79
CA ASP A 205 2.02 9.32 3.11
C ASP A 205 2.76 8.15 3.73
N LEU A 206 3.05 7.09 2.96
CA LEU A 206 3.79 5.90 3.39
C LEU A 206 5.24 6.18 3.78
N GLY A 207 5.82 7.29 3.31
CA GLY A 207 7.17 7.70 3.71
C GLY A 207 7.21 8.38 5.08
N VAL A 208 6.06 8.78 5.63
CA VAL A 208 5.94 9.57 6.86
C VAL A 208 5.16 8.81 7.93
N HIS A 209 4.06 8.17 7.55
CA HIS A 209 3.13 7.53 8.47
C HIS A 209 3.32 6.02 8.49
N LYS A 210 3.24 5.45 9.70
CA LYS A 210 3.26 4.00 9.95
C LYS A 210 1.87 3.40 9.71
N PRO A 211 1.69 2.51 8.72
CA PRO A 211 0.37 1.94 8.39
C PRO A 211 -0.29 1.21 9.54
N GLU A 212 0.49 0.60 10.44
CA GLU A 212 0.02 -0.18 11.59
C GLU A 212 -0.89 0.64 12.50
N ARG A 213 -0.51 1.90 12.77
CA ARG A 213 -1.28 2.81 13.63
C ARG A 213 -2.60 3.21 12.96
N ILE A 214 -2.55 3.51 11.67
CA ILE A 214 -3.70 3.97 10.89
C ILE A 214 -4.71 2.83 10.73
N LEU A 215 -4.24 1.66 10.28
CA LEU A 215 -5.09 0.48 10.07
C LEU A 215 -5.71 -0.01 11.38
N ARG A 216 -5.04 0.13 12.54
CA ARG A 216 -5.64 -0.20 13.84
C ARG A 216 -6.82 0.72 14.23
N ILE A 217 -6.81 1.97 13.77
CA ILE A 217 -7.92 2.91 13.98
C ILE A 217 -9.06 2.57 13.02
N PHE A 218 -8.72 2.50 11.73
CA PHE A 218 -9.71 2.32 10.67
C PHE A 218 -10.28 0.90 10.57
N SER A 219 -9.64 -0.11 11.16
CA SER A 219 -10.23 -1.46 11.26
C SER A 219 -11.52 -1.51 12.09
N ARG A 220 -11.77 -0.48 12.90
CA ARG A 220 -13.00 -0.31 13.69
C ARG A 220 -14.11 0.42 12.94
N VAL A 221 -13.79 0.97 11.77
CA VAL A 221 -14.73 1.72 10.94
C VAL A 221 -15.54 0.72 10.09
N PRO A 222 -16.88 0.76 10.15
CA PRO A 222 -17.71 -0.14 9.35
C PRO A 222 -17.51 0.15 7.85
N ASN A 223 -17.56 -0.92 7.04
CA ASN A 223 -17.49 -0.83 5.57
C ASN A 223 -16.26 -0.09 5.03
N VAL A 224 -15.16 -0.06 5.79
CA VAL A 224 -13.93 0.63 5.37
C VAL A 224 -13.32 -0.01 4.12
N ARG A 225 -12.82 0.82 3.22
CA ARG A 225 -12.00 0.40 2.07
C ARG A 225 -10.60 1.00 2.20
N VAL A 226 -9.62 0.31 1.65
CA VAL A 226 -8.24 0.80 1.57
C VAL A 226 -7.85 1.00 0.11
N LEU A 227 -7.20 2.12 -0.21
CA LEU A 227 -6.58 2.37 -1.51
C LEU A 227 -5.07 2.54 -1.31
N VAL A 228 -4.28 1.73 -2.00
CA VAL A 228 -2.81 1.82 -1.97
C VAL A 228 -2.30 2.36 -3.30
N CYS A 229 -1.72 3.56 -3.26
CA CYS A 229 -1.12 4.24 -4.40
C CYS A 229 0.41 4.02 -4.37
N GLY A 230 0.90 3.04 -5.13
CA GLY A 230 2.30 2.63 -5.07
C GLY A 230 2.67 1.54 -6.09
N GLY A 231 3.86 0.95 -5.92
CA GLY A 231 4.25 -0.29 -6.60
C GLY A 231 4.01 -1.52 -5.74
N ASP A 232 4.47 -2.69 -6.21
CA ASP A 232 4.23 -3.99 -5.56
C ASP A 232 4.72 -4.02 -4.10
N GLY A 233 5.91 -3.49 -3.80
CA GLY A 233 6.41 -3.41 -2.42
C GLY A 233 5.53 -2.57 -1.47
N SER A 234 4.86 -1.52 -1.97
CA SER A 234 3.92 -0.72 -1.15
C SER A 234 2.62 -1.50 -0.88
N ILE A 235 2.17 -2.28 -1.86
CA ILE A 235 1.00 -3.15 -1.72
C ILE A 235 1.30 -4.27 -0.72
N GLN A 236 2.45 -4.94 -0.88
CA GLN A 236 2.94 -5.97 0.04
C GLN A 236 2.97 -5.47 1.49
N TRP A 237 3.51 -4.27 1.72
CA TRP A 237 3.62 -3.70 3.07
C TRP A 237 2.23 -3.53 3.71
N ILE A 238 1.26 -2.98 2.98
CA ILE A 238 -0.10 -2.83 3.50
C ILE A 238 -0.77 -4.18 3.77
N LEU A 239 -0.63 -5.15 2.86
CA LEU A 239 -1.22 -6.48 3.05
C LEU A 239 -0.62 -7.22 4.25
N ASN A 240 0.71 -7.18 4.42
CA ASN A 240 1.37 -7.71 5.61
C ASN A 240 0.87 -7.00 6.87
N THR A 241 0.75 -5.67 6.84
CA THR A 241 0.30 -4.91 8.00
C THR A 241 -1.12 -5.29 8.43
N ILE A 242 -2.04 -5.48 7.48
CA ILE A 242 -3.41 -5.90 7.77
C ILE A 242 -3.41 -7.26 8.47
N GLU A 243 -2.59 -8.19 8.00
CA GLU A 243 -2.45 -9.54 8.57
C GLU A 243 -1.81 -9.52 9.96
N ASP A 244 -0.72 -8.78 10.14
CA ASP A 244 0.02 -8.65 11.41
C ASP A 244 -0.82 -8.00 12.52
N LEU A 245 -1.80 -7.16 12.15
CA LEU A 245 -2.72 -6.57 13.11
C LEU A 245 -3.72 -7.57 13.69
N GLY A 246 -3.80 -8.79 13.16
CA GLY A 246 -4.76 -9.81 13.58
C GLY A 246 -6.22 -9.40 13.40
N VAL A 247 -6.45 -8.33 12.62
CA VAL A 247 -7.77 -7.97 12.12
C VAL A 247 -8.13 -9.01 11.08
N ASP A 248 -9.41 -9.37 10.95
CA ASP A 248 -9.81 -10.22 9.84
C ASP A 248 -9.46 -9.49 8.53
N ALA A 249 -8.40 -9.93 7.85
CA ALA A 249 -7.92 -9.33 6.62
C ALA A 249 -8.99 -9.37 5.52
N ARG A 250 -9.98 -10.26 5.67
CA ARG A 250 -11.15 -10.32 4.81
C ARG A 250 -12.08 -9.14 5.00
N ALA A 251 -12.10 -8.52 6.18
CA ALA A 251 -12.95 -7.37 6.49
C ALA A 251 -12.52 -6.06 5.79
N ILE A 252 -11.24 -5.92 5.41
CA ILE A 252 -10.69 -4.69 4.84
C ILE A 252 -10.26 -4.92 3.39
N PRO A 253 -11.14 -4.68 2.40
CA PRO A 253 -10.79 -4.88 1.01
C PRO A 253 -9.85 -3.77 0.48
N VAL A 254 -8.83 -4.18 -0.30
CA VAL A 254 -7.76 -3.29 -0.77
C VAL A 254 -7.85 -3.05 -2.29
N ALA A 255 -8.02 -1.79 -2.70
CA ALA A 255 -7.80 -1.31 -4.06
C ALA A 255 -6.34 -0.89 -4.25
N VAL A 256 -5.86 -0.97 -5.48
CA VAL A 256 -4.50 -0.55 -5.85
C VAL A 256 -4.56 0.52 -6.94
N LEU A 257 -3.80 1.60 -6.78
CA LEU A 257 -3.56 2.57 -7.82
C LEU A 257 -2.10 2.48 -8.27
N PRO A 258 -1.82 1.81 -9.40
CA PRO A 258 -0.45 1.48 -9.82
C PRO A 258 0.40 2.72 -10.13
N LEU A 259 1.47 2.91 -9.35
CA LEU A 259 2.52 3.91 -9.61
C LEU A 259 3.85 3.28 -10.07
N GLY A 260 3.95 1.95 -10.05
CA GLY A 260 5.15 1.21 -10.45
C GLY A 260 5.33 1.04 -11.97
N THR A 261 6.29 0.20 -12.36
CA THR A 261 6.58 -0.12 -13.77
C THR A 261 5.90 -1.43 -14.21
N GLY A 262 5.97 -2.47 -13.35
CA GLY A 262 5.41 -3.80 -13.55
C GLY A 262 3.89 -3.79 -13.46
N ASN A 263 3.32 -3.49 -12.28
CA ASN A 263 1.88 -3.30 -12.03
C ASN A 263 1.00 -4.49 -12.49
N ASP A 264 1.49 -5.72 -12.33
CA ASP A 264 0.79 -6.93 -12.79
C ASP A 264 -0.50 -7.18 -12.01
N LEU A 265 -0.45 -7.07 -10.67
CA LEU A 265 -1.64 -7.19 -9.83
C LEU A 265 -2.74 -6.20 -10.25
N ALA A 266 -2.35 -4.96 -10.52
CA ALA A 266 -3.28 -3.91 -10.91
C ALA A 266 -3.92 -4.16 -12.29
N ARG A 267 -3.22 -4.82 -13.22
CA ARG A 267 -3.81 -5.24 -14.51
C ARG A 267 -4.87 -6.31 -14.29
N VAL A 268 -4.56 -7.32 -13.48
CA VAL A 268 -5.47 -8.43 -13.17
C VAL A 268 -6.73 -7.93 -12.46
N LEU A 269 -6.56 -6.97 -11.54
CA LEU A 269 -7.66 -6.31 -10.83
C LEU A 269 -8.38 -5.21 -11.65
N GLY A 270 -8.00 -4.98 -12.92
CA GLY A 270 -8.67 -4.01 -13.79
C GLY A 270 -8.36 -2.54 -13.54
N TRP A 271 -7.43 -2.22 -12.64
CA TRP A 271 -6.96 -0.85 -12.36
C TRP A 271 -6.03 -0.30 -13.45
N GLY A 272 -5.55 -1.16 -14.34
CA GLY A 272 -4.83 -0.78 -15.55
C GLY A 272 -3.31 -0.75 -15.41
N ARG A 273 -2.64 -0.13 -16.39
CA ARG A 273 -1.18 -0.19 -16.56
C ARG A 273 -0.41 0.80 -15.67
N GLY A 274 -1.09 1.74 -15.04
CA GLY A 274 -0.52 2.74 -14.15
C GLY A 274 -1.08 4.14 -14.37
N PHE A 275 -1.00 4.96 -13.33
CA PHE A 275 -1.56 6.32 -13.26
C PHE A 275 -0.84 7.33 -14.16
N ASN A 276 -1.61 8.26 -14.73
CA ASN A 276 -1.14 9.45 -15.44
C ASN A 276 -1.66 10.72 -14.76
N MET A 277 -0.96 11.85 -14.92
CA MET A 277 -1.31 13.10 -14.20
C MET A 277 -2.60 13.76 -14.71
N ASP A 278 -3.03 13.40 -15.90
CA ASP A 278 -4.29 13.79 -16.55
C ASP A 278 -5.47 12.87 -16.17
N ASP A 279 -5.23 11.78 -15.43
CA ASP A 279 -6.30 10.92 -14.94
C ASP A 279 -7.22 11.69 -13.98
N ASN A 280 -8.53 11.53 -14.17
CA ASN A 280 -9.54 12.22 -13.38
C ASN A 280 -9.70 11.55 -12.00
N ILE A 281 -9.25 12.23 -10.94
CA ILE A 281 -9.28 11.73 -9.57
C ILE A 281 -10.70 11.42 -9.07
N PRO A 282 -11.70 12.31 -9.22
CA PRO A 282 -13.11 11.95 -8.98
C PRO A 282 -13.56 10.65 -9.65
N GLU A 283 -13.23 10.41 -10.92
CA GLU A 283 -13.62 9.16 -11.60
C GLU A 283 -12.92 7.92 -11.02
N ILE A 284 -11.66 8.07 -10.61
CA ILE A 284 -10.94 7.00 -9.90
C ILE A 284 -11.64 6.71 -8.58
N LEU A 285 -12.02 7.74 -7.81
CA LEU A 285 -12.73 7.56 -6.53
C LEU A 285 -14.12 6.94 -6.72
N VAL A 286 -14.85 7.32 -7.76
CA VAL A 286 -16.10 6.64 -8.15
C VAL A 286 -15.83 5.17 -8.47
N SER A 287 -14.78 4.88 -9.24
CA SER A 287 -14.37 3.49 -9.54
C SER A 287 -14.01 2.71 -8.27
N VAL A 288 -13.37 3.33 -7.27
CA VAL A 288 -13.07 2.71 -5.97
C VAL A 288 -14.33 2.48 -5.14
N LYS A 289 -15.31 3.38 -5.21
CA LYS A 289 -16.62 3.22 -4.55
C LYS A 289 -17.41 2.06 -5.17
N ASP A 290 -17.41 1.95 -6.49
CA ASP A 290 -18.21 0.99 -7.26
C ASP A 290 -17.45 -0.32 -7.57
N ALA A 291 -16.23 -0.47 -7.05
CA ALA A 291 -15.47 -1.71 -7.13
C ALA A 291 -16.10 -2.83 -6.30
N HIS A 292 -15.98 -4.06 -6.78
CA HIS A 292 -16.41 -5.28 -6.10
C HIS A 292 -15.23 -6.01 -5.47
N ARG A 293 -15.52 -6.83 -4.45
CA ARG A 293 -14.55 -7.61 -3.68
C ARG A 293 -14.21 -8.87 -4.45
N VAL A 294 -12.91 -9.17 -4.45
CA VAL A 294 -12.33 -10.36 -5.05
C VAL A 294 -11.32 -10.93 -4.08
N LEU A 295 -11.08 -12.24 -4.14
CA LEU A 295 -10.11 -12.90 -3.29
C LEU A 295 -8.74 -12.92 -3.98
N LEU A 296 -7.69 -12.82 -3.18
CA LEU A 296 -6.30 -12.99 -3.60
C LEU A 296 -5.61 -13.94 -2.62
N ASP A 297 -5.15 -15.06 -3.13
CA ASP A 297 -4.30 -15.99 -2.39
C ASP A 297 -2.92 -15.39 -2.19
N ARG A 298 -2.33 -15.67 -1.04
CA ARG A 298 -1.00 -15.22 -0.68
C ARG A 298 -0.18 -16.44 -0.31
N TRP A 299 1.07 -16.42 -0.75
CA TRP A 299 1.92 -17.60 -0.72
C TRP A 299 3.19 -17.29 0.05
N GLU A 300 3.62 -18.24 0.87
CA GLU A 300 4.87 -18.16 1.62
C GLU A 300 5.88 -19.17 1.09
N ILE A 301 7.14 -18.78 1.10
CA ILE A 301 8.30 -19.57 0.69
C ILE A 301 9.19 -19.74 1.92
N ASP A 302 9.25 -20.95 2.44
CA ASP A 302 10.17 -21.34 3.50
C ASP A 302 11.47 -21.86 2.91
N MET A 303 12.57 -21.19 3.25
CA MET A 303 13.90 -21.54 2.77
C MET A 303 14.68 -22.23 3.88
N THR A 304 15.00 -23.51 3.70
CA THR A 304 15.75 -24.31 4.66
C THR A 304 17.12 -24.68 4.10
N ASN A 305 18.19 -24.27 4.79
CA ASN A 305 19.54 -24.58 4.34
C ASN A 305 19.78 -26.10 4.39
N THR A 306 20.29 -26.65 3.29
CA THR A 306 20.59 -28.08 3.13
C THR A 306 21.95 -28.47 3.70
N VAL A 307 22.74 -27.51 4.21
CA VAL A 307 24.07 -27.78 4.76
C VAL A 307 23.95 -28.53 6.09
N LYS A 308 24.27 -29.83 6.07
CA LYS A 308 24.53 -30.63 7.26
C LYS A 308 25.72 -30.01 7.99
N SER A 309 25.46 -29.23 9.05
CA SER A 309 26.50 -28.78 9.96
C SER A 309 27.12 -30.02 10.62
N GLY A 310 28.26 -30.46 10.09
CA GLY A 310 29.12 -31.42 10.75
C GLY A 310 29.66 -30.79 12.02
N ARG A 311 29.26 -31.37 13.17
CA ARG A 311 29.67 -31.11 14.56
C ARG A 311 28.77 -30.16 15.35
N THR A 312 28.16 -30.78 16.38
CA THR A 312 27.62 -30.22 17.63
C THR A 312 26.35 -29.36 17.58
N SER A 313 25.27 -30.00 18.04
CA SER A 313 24.14 -29.44 18.82
C SER A 313 23.30 -28.28 18.25
N ARG A 314 22.04 -28.62 17.92
CA ARG A 314 20.82 -27.82 18.21
C ARG A 314 20.73 -26.37 17.73
N ALA A 315 21.53 -25.93 16.76
CA ALA A 315 21.23 -24.71 16.02
C ALA A 315 20.03 -24.99 15.11
N ALA A 316 18.87 -24.44 15.44
CA ALA A 316 17.70 -24.45 14.56
C ALA A 316 18.15 -24.00 13.16
N SER A 317 17.87 -24.80 12.13
CA SER A 317 18.12 -24.41 10.74
C SER A 317 17.50 -23.02 10.55
N ALA A 318 18.33 -22.03 10.19
CA ALA A 318 17.85 -20.67 10.02
C ALA A 318 16.91 -20.64 8.81
N THR A 319 15.61 -20.71 9.07
CA THR A 319 14.58 -20.60 8.04
C THR A 319 14.34 -19.14 7.71
N ARG A 320 14.52 -18.76 6.45
CA ARG A 320 14.07 -17.48 5.94
C ARG A 320 12.73 -17.69 5.26
N THR A 321 11.71 -16.93 5.65
CA THR A 321 10.38 -16.95 5.01
C THR A 321 10.20 -15.69 4.17
N VAL A 322 9.71 -15.85 2.94
CA VAL A 322 9.36 -14.75 2.03
C VAL A 322 7.92 -14.94 1.57
N VAL A 323 7.16 -13.86 1.40
CA VAL A 323 5.76 -13.90 0.98
C VAL A 323 5.61 -13.22 -0.37
N PHE A 324 4.83 -13.79 -1.28
CA PHE A 324 4.53 -13.21 -2.58
C PHE A 324 3.02 -13.23 -2.87
N ASN A 325 2.59 -12.32 -3.75
CA ASN A 325 1.21 -12.17 -4.16
C ASN A 325 1.03 -12.32 -5.68
N ASN A 326 2.06 -12.02 -6.49
CA ASN A 326 1.95 -12.11 -7.94
C ASN A 326 2.65 -13.37 -8.44
N TYR A 327 3.97 -13.43 -8.24
CA TYR A 327 4.79 -14.50 -8.79
C TYR A 327 6.14 -14.62 -8.10
N PHE A 328 6.71 -15.81 -8.21
CA PHE A 328 8.06 -16.15 -7.81
C PHE A 328 8.83 -16.69 -9.03
N GLY A 329 9.99 -16.12 -9.33
CA GLY A 329 10.82 -16.47 -10.48
C GLY A 329 12.19 -17.00 -10.07
N ILE A 330 12.69 -17.99 -10.80
CA ILE A 330 14.01 -18.61 -10.63
C ILE A 330 14.68 -18.65 -12.00
N GLY A 331 15.94 -18.20 -12.09
CA GLY A 331 16.74 -18.28 -13.31
C GLY A 331 16.72 -16.99 -14.12
N VAL A 332 16.54 -17.11 -15.44
CA VAL A 332 16.86 -16.04 -16.41
C VAL A 332 16.10 -14.73 -16.19
N ASP A 333 14.83 -14.79 -15.76
CA ASP A 333 14.04 -13.60 -15.45
C ASP A 333 14.55 -12.92 -14.17
N ALA A 334 14.85 -13.71 -13.14
CA ALA A 334 15.41 -13.23 -11.89
C ALA A 334 16.82 -12.67 -12.05
N THR A 335 17.65 -13.25 -12.92
CA THR A 335 18.98 -12.71 -13.25
C THR A 335 18.85 -11.35 -13.91
N THR A 336 17.92 -11.20 -14.86
CA THR A 336 17.63 -9.90 -15.50
C THR A 336 17.18 -8.87 -14.46
N ALA A 337 16.26 -9.24 -13.56
CA ALA A 337 15.80 -8.38 -12.49
C ALA A 337 16.94 -8.00 -11.53
N LEU A 338 17.81 -8.95 -11.16
CA LEU A 338 18.95 -8.73 -10.26
C LEU A 338 19.96 -7.75 -10.86
N ARG A 339 20.28 -7.90 -12.14
CA ARG A 339 21.19 -6.99 -12.87
C ARG A 339 20.59 -5.59 -12.97
N PHE A 340 19.29 -5.49 -13.28
CA PHE A 340 18.56 -4.22 -13.26
C PHE A 340 18.60 -3.55 -11.88
N HIS A 341 18.35 -4.30 -10.81
CA HIS A 341 18.34 -3.78 -9.44
C HIS A 341 19.71 -3.23 -9.03
N LYS A 342 20.79 -4.00 -9.25
CA LYS A 342 22.16 -3.55 -9.00
C LYS A 342 22.51 -2.28 -9.77
N HIS A 343 22.07 -2.19 -11.03
CA HIS A 343 22.30 -1.00 -11.85
C HIS A 343 21.49 0.22 -11.35
N ARG A 344 20.25 -0.01 -10.88
CA ARG A 344 19.40 1.02 -10.27
C ARG A 344 20.00 1.59 -9.00
N ASP A 345 20.57 0.75 -8.15
CA ASP A 345 21.20 1.18 -6.90
C ASP A 345 22.47 1.99 -7.16
N GLN A 346 23.22 1.64 -8.20
CA GLN A 346 24.43 2.36 -8.60
C GLN A 346 24.12 3.70 -9.27
N TYR A 347 23.07 3.78 -10.11
CA TYR A 347 22.77 4.95 -10.93
C TYR A 347 21.30 5.40 -10.83
N PRO A 348 20.79 5.77 -9.64
CA PRO A 348 19.36 6.05 -9.43
C PRO A 348 18.82 7.18 -10.31
N ARG A 349 19.67 8.14 -10.70
CA ARG A 349 19.31 9.25 -11.61
C ARG A 349 18.93 8.81 -13.02
N TRP A 350 19.21 7.57 -13.42
CA TRP A 350 18.88 7.04 -14.76
C TRP A 350 17.55 6.27 -14.79
N PHE A 351 16.85 6.17 -13.65
CA PHE A 351 15.62 5.38 -13.46
C PHE A 351 14.42 6.26 -13.04
N PHE A 352 14.27 7.43 -13.67
CA PHE A 352 13.27 8.42 -13.29
C PHE A 352 11.89 8.22 -13.94
N SER A 353 11.78 7.36 -14.96
CA SER A 353 10.51 7.14 -15.68
C SER A 353 10.19 5.66 -15.91
N ARG A 354 8.90 5.34 -16.06
CA ARG A 354 8.47 3.97 -16.43
C ARG A 354 9.06 3.52 -17.77
N ILE A 355 9.19 4.44 -18.73
CA ILE A 355 9.72 4.15 -20.08
C ILE A 355 11.20 3.78 -19.98
N THR A 356 11.99 4.61 -19.29
CA THR A 356 13.42 4.34 -19.06
C THR A 356 13.63 3.04 -18.29
N ASN A 357 12.79 2.76 -17.29
CA ASN A 357 12.86 1.49 -16.54
C ASN A 357 12.63 0.30 -17.48
N LYS A 358 11.58 0.34 -18.32
CA LYS A 358 11.31 -0.71 -19.31
C LYS A 358 12.44 -0.87 -20.32
N LEU A 359 13.04 0.23 -20.78
CA LEU A 359 14.18 0.19 -21.69
C LEU A 359 15.38 -0.51 -21.05
N TRP A 360 15.69 -0.21 -19.79
CA TRP A 360 16.77 -0.90 -19.06
C TRP A 360 16.48 -2.39 -18.90
N TYR A 361 15.24 -2.79 -18.58
CA TYR A 361 14.85 -4.20 -18.59
C TYR A 361 15.09 -4.85 -19.95
N ALA A 362 14.75 -4.18 -21.05
CA ALA A 362 14.99 -4.69 -22.40
C ALA A 362 16.50 -4.84 -22.70
N ILE A 363 17.32 -3.85 -22.33
CA ILE A 363 18.78 -3.90 -22.51
C ILE A 363 19.40 -5.06 -21.72
N HIS A 364 19.02 -5.23 -20.45
CA HIS A 364 19.50 -6.33 -19.63
C HIS A 364 19.00 -7.69 -20.13
N GLY A 365 17.74 -7.77 -20.56
CA GLY A 365 17.18 -8.97 -21.19
C GLY A 365 17.93 -9.36 -22.46
N ALA A 366 18.29 -8.39 -23.31
CA ALA A 366 19.07 -8.62 -24.52
C ALA A 366 20.49 -9.15 -24.22
N ARG A 367 21.11 -8.72 -23.11
CA ARG A 367 22.41 -9.26 -22.67
C ARG A 367 22.32 -10.72 -22.24
N GLU A 368 21.24 -11.12 -21.56
CA GLU A 368 21.04 -12.53 -21.17
C GLU A 368 20.87 -13.47 -22.37
N ILE A 369 20.38 -12.97 -23.52
CA ILE A 369 20.32 -13.77 -24.76
C ILE A 369 21.73 -14.27 -25.14
N VAL A 370 22.76 -13.46 -24.88
CA VAL A 370 24.16 -13.79 -25.20
C VAL A 370 24.81 -14.58 -24.06
N ASP A 371 24.63 -14.15 -22.81
CA ASP A 371 25.32 -14.74 -21.66
C ASP A 371 24.82 -16.14 -21.31
N ARG A 372 23.53 -16.45 -21.59
CA ARG A 372 22.87 -17.72 -21.23
C ARG A 372 23.21 -18.21 -19.83
N SER A 373 23.20 -17.29 -18.87
CA SER A 373 23.72 -17.48 -17.51
C SER A 373 23.04 -18.59 -16.71
N CYS A 374 21.86 -19.02 -17.14
CA CYS A 374 21.00 -20.00 -16.47
C CYS A 374 20.84 -21.29 -17.30
N ALA A 375 21.72 -21.54 -18.29
CA ALA A 375 21.71 -22.79 -19.05
C ALA A 375 21.91 -24.01 -18.14
N GLY A 376 21.22 -25.11 -18.46
CA GLY A 376 21.26 -26.34 -17.66
C GLY A 376 20.50 -26.22 -16.34
N LEU A 377 19.39 -25.46 -16.30
CA LEU A 377 18.59 -25.29 -15.09
C LEU A 377 18.08 -26.63 -14.52
N ALA A 378 17.77 -27.58 -15.40
CA ALA A 378 17.31 -28.93 -15.03
C ALA A 378 18.33 -29.68 -14.15
N ASP A 379 19.63 -29.45 -14.32
CA ASP A 379 20.68 -30.05 -13.50
C ASP A 379 20.91 -29.31 -12.17
N GLN A 380 20.38 -28.09 -12.05
CA GLN A 380 20.62 -27.18 -10.93
C GLN A 380 19.52 -27.21 -9.88
N MET A 381 18.38 -27.83 -10.19
CA MET A 381 17.28 -27.95 -9.25
C MET A 381 16.35 -29.11 -9.54
N ARG A 382 15.67 -29.59 -8.49
CA ARG A 382 14.54 -30.52 -8.60
C ARG A 382 13.25 -29.83 -8.23
N LEU A 383 12.20 -30.09 -8.98
CA LEU A 383 10.87 -29.55 -8.76
C LEU A 383 9.90 -30.68 -8.37
N THR A 384 9.19 -30.48 -7.28
CA THR A 384 8.12 -31.37 -6.82
C THR A 384 6.84 -30.55 -6.65
N CYS A 385 5.74 -31.05 -7.19
CA CYS A 385 4.42 -30.44 -7.11
C CYS A 385 3.44 -31.42 -6.46
N ASP A 386 2.86 -31.04 -5.33
CA ASP A 386 1.92 -31.87 -4.56
C ASP A 386 2.45 -33.29 -4.24
N GLY A 387 3.77 -33.41 -4.04
CA GLY A 387 4.46 -34.67 -3.73
C GLY A 387 5.01 -35.43 -4.94
N GLU A 388 4.65 -35.02 -6.16
CA GLU A 388 5.07 -35.67 -7.40
C GLU A 388 6.24 -34.92 -8.05
N GLU A 389 7.26 -35.64 -8.51
CA GLU A 389 8.39 -35.03 -9.23
C GLU A 389 7.95 -34.55 -10.62
N VAL A 390 8.31 -33.31 -10.94
CA VAL A 390 7.97 -32.65 -12.21
C VAL A 390 9.24 -32.52 -13.02
N GLU A 391 9.22 -33.06 -14.24
CA GLU A 391 10.34 -33.01 -15.16
C GLU A 391 10.53 -31.57 -15.70
N ILE A 392 11.73 -31.02 -15.51
CA ILE A 392 12.11 -29.71 -16.04
C ILE A 392 12.70 -29.93 -17.44
N PRO A 393 12.21 -29.24 -18.49
CA PRO A 393 12.78 -29.36 -19.82
C PRO A 393 14.28 -29.02 -19.84
N GLU A 394 15.10 -29.78 -20.56
CA GLU A 394 16.56 -29.58 -20.63
C GLU A 394 16.96 -28.18 -21.11
N HIS A 395 16.13 -27.56 -21.96
CA HIS A 395 16.36 -26.21 -22.50
C HIS A 395 15.78 -25.10 -21.63
N ALA A 396 15.15 -25.41 -20.50
CA ALA A 396 14.64 -24.40 -19.59
C ALA A 396 15.80 -23.62 -18.97
N GLU A 397 15.67 -22.30 -18.95
CA GLU A 397 16.61 -21.37 -18.30
C GLU A 397 15.91 -20.55 -17.22
N GLY A 398 14.59 -20.71 -17.06
CA GLY A 398 13.86 -20.13 -15.93
C GLY A 398 12.59 -20.89 -15.61
N ILE A 399 12.24 -20.92 -14.32
CA ILE A 399 10.95 -21.36 -13.82
C ILE A 399 10.22 -20.17 -13.19
N ILE A 400 8.95 -20.00 -13.57
CA ILE A 400 8.08 -18.95 -13.05
C ILE A 400 6.86 -19.62 -12.41
N ILE A 401 6.64 -19.30 -11.14
CA ILE A 401 5.55 -19.80 -10.32
C ILE A 401 4.59 -18.64 -10.11
N LEU A 402 3.36 -18.77 -10.58
CA LEU A 402 2.40 -17.68 -10.70
C LEU A 402 1.21 -17.93 -9.78
N ASN A 403 0.85 -16.88 -9.04
CA ASN A 403 -0.46 -16.77 -8.40
C ASN A 403 -1.43 -15.96 -9.28
N VAL A 404 -0.90 -15.04 -10.10
CA VAL A 404 -1.70 -14.25 -11.05
C VAL A 404 -1.19 -14.46 -12.46
N ASN A 405 -2.09 -14.57 -13.44
CA ASN A 405 -1.73 -14.72 -14.86
C ASN A 405 -1.35 -13.39 -15.52
N SER A 406 -0.37 -12.69 -14.94
CA SER A 406 0.22 -11.47 -15.47
C SER A 406 1.66 -11.39 -14.98
N PHE A 407 2.62 -11.42 -15.91
CA PHE A 407 4.04 -11.39 -15.63
C PHE A 407 4.75 -10.26 -16.38
N ALA A 408 5.78 -9.67 -15.78
CA ALA A 408 6.65 -8.67 -16.37
C ALA A 408 5.93 -7.52 -17.09
N GLY A 409 4.80 -7.06 -16.54
CA GLY A 409 4.03 -5.97 -17.10
C GLY A 409 2.95 -6.37 -18.10
N GLY A 410 2.37 -7.57 -17.93
CA GLY A 410 1.14 -7.99 -18.60
C GLY A 410 1.23 -9.22 -19.50
N VAL A 411 2.37 -9.93 -19.50
CA VAL A 411 2.50 -11.19 -20.26
C VAL A 411 1.63 -12.25 -19.63
N ARG A 412 0.79 -12.91 -20.44
CA ARG A 412 0.00 -14.06 -19.98
C ARG A 412 0.86 -15.31 -20.06
N MET A 413 1.07 -15.93 -18.90
CA MET A 413 1.92 -17.09 -18.74
C MET A 413 1.13 -18.40 -18.63
N TRP A 414 -0.18 -18.36 -18.49
CA TRP A 414 -1.03 -19.54 -18.44
C TRP A 414 -2.14 -19.49 -19.48
N ASN A 415 -2.41 -20.61 -20.14
CA ASN A 415 -3.39 -20.66 -21.22
C ASN A 415 -4.73 -21.21 -20.72
N ASN A 416 -5.73 -20.32 -20.59
CA ASN A 416 -7.07 -20.68 -20.10
C ASN A 416 -8.00 -21.27 -21.17
N ARG A 417 -7.48 -21.80 -22.28
CA ARG A 417 -8.34 -22.26 -23.40
C ARG A 417 -9.09 -23.55 -23.06
N ALA A 418 -10.42 -23.43 -23.04
CA ALA A 418 -11.37 -24.55 -23.02
C ALA A 418 -11.36 -25.41 -24.31
N HIS A 419 -10.66 -24.96 -25.35
CA HIS A 419 -10.51 -25.63 -26.66
C HIS A 419 -9.04 -25.79 -27.05
N ALA A 420 -8.16 -26.11 -26.11
CA ALA A 420 -6.91 -26.73 -26.50
C ALA A 420 -7.24 -28.16 -26.96
N SER A 421 -6.54 -28.66 -27.98
CA SER A 421 -6.63 -30.06 -28.41
C SER A 421 -6.48 -30.94 -27.17
N VAL A 422 -7.15 -32.10 -27.11
CA VAL A 422 -7.06 -33.00 -25.94
C VAL A 422 -5.60 -33.29 -25.56
N GLY A 423 -4.61 -33.22 -26.46
CA GLY A 423 -3.18 -33.38 -26.12
C GLY A 423 -2.45 -32.14 -25.58
N ASP A 424 -2.96 -30.92 -25.80
CA ASP A 424 -2.25 -29.66 -25.49
C ASP A 424 -2.43 -29.21 -24.03
N ASN A 425 -3.40 -29.78 -23.32
CA ASN A 425 -3.75 -29.42 -21.95
C ASN A 425 -3.20 -30.40 -20.92
N LEU A 426 -2.28 -31.28 -21.28
CA LEU A 426 -1.86 -32.37 -20.40
C LEU A 426 -0.38 -32.34 -20.06
N TYR A 427 -0.07 -32.40 -18.77
CA TYR A 427 1.29 -32.64 -18.29
C TYR A 427 1.46 -34.09 -17.81
N ARG A 428 2.70 -34.57 -17.93
CA ARG A 428 3.11 -35.92 -17.54
C ARG A 428 3.63 -35.86 -16.10
N LEU A 429 3.01 -36.61 -15.19
CA LEU A 429 3.57 -36.86 -13.87
C LEU A 429 4.77 -37.82 -14.01
N GLY A 430 5.82 -37.62 -13.21
CA GLY A 430 6.98 -38.52 -13.20
C GLY A 430 6.59 -39.99 -12.98
N GLY A 431 7.38 -40.93 -13.52
CA GLY A 431 7.21 -42.37 -13.26
C GLY A 431 6.17 -43.11 -14.10
N GLY A 432 5.71 -42.55 -15.23
CA GLY A 432 4.73 -43.20 -16.12
C GLY A 432 3.27 -43.04 -15.68
N GLY A 433 3.00 -42.06 -14.81
CA GLY A 433 1.68 -41.77 -14.25
C GLY A 433 0.69 -41.13 -15.22
N PHE A 434 -0.57 -41.11 -14.81
CA PHE A 434 -1.71 -40.54 -15.55
C PHE A 434 -1.46 -39.09 -15.97
N GLN A 435 -1.95 -38.79 -17.16
CA GLN A 435 -1.85 -37.49 -17.79
C GLN A 435 -2.99 -36.61 -17.18
N GLN A 436 -2.67 -35.51 -16.49
CA GLN A 436 -3.68 -34.59 -15.90
C GLN A 436 -3.92 -33.36 -16.78
N SER A 437 -5.18 -32.94 -16.89
CA SER A 437 -5.56 -31.72 -17.60
C SER A 437 -5.31 -30.49 -16.75
N PHE A 438 -4.63 -29.48 -17.29
CA PHE A 438 -4.47 -28.17 -16.63
C PHE A 438 -5.81 -27.49 -16.35
N GLY A 439 -5.95 -26.95 -15.14
CA GLY A 439 -7.05 -26.07 -14.78
C GLY A 439 -6.90 -24.67 -15.40
N ARG A 440 -7.91 -23.84 -15.18
CA ARG A 440 -7.79 -22.40 -15.46
C ARG A 440 -6.92 -21.76 -14.37
N SER A 441 -6.07 -20.83 -14.78
CA SER A 441 -5.36 -19.96 -13.84
C SER A 441 -6.34 -19.10 -13.08
N SER A 442 -6.17 -19.05 -11.76
CA SER A 442 -6.96 -18.23 -10.85
C SER A 442 -6.08 -17.75 -9.70
N MET A 443 -6.36 -16.54 -9.21
CA MET A 443 -5.66 -15.94 -8.06
C MET A 443 -6.31 -16.26 -6.71
N HIS A 444 -7.28 -17.19 -6.69
CA HIS A 444 -8.11 -17.46 -5.50
C HIS A 444 -8.57 -18.92 -5.38
N ASP A 445 -7.97 -19.85 -6.12
CA ASP A 445 -8.32 -21.27 -6.12
C ASP A 445 -7.45 -22.12 -5.16
N GLY A 446 -6.48 -21.49 -4.50
CA GLY A 446 -5.52 -22.13 -3.62
C GLY A 446 -4.48 -22.95 -4.38
N MET A 447 -4.24 -22.66 -5.66
CA MET A 447 -3.23 -23.32 -6.50
C MET A 447 -2.27 -22.31 -7.12
N LEU A 448 -1.07 -22.78 -7.44
CA LEU A 448 -0.05 -22.04 -8.19
C LEU A 448 0.09 -22.64 -9.58
N ASP A 449 0.32 -21.78 -10.56
CA ASP A 449 0.59 -22.16 -11.94
C ASP A 449 2.09 -22.12 -12.22
N ILE A 450 2.68 -23.25 -12.62
CA ILE A 450 4.14 -23.37 -12.78
C ILE A 450 4.49 -23.51 -14.26
N VAL A 451 5.37 -22.64 -14.73
CA VAL A 451 5.82 -22.61 -16.14
C VAL A 451 7.33 -22.57 -16.26
N ALA A 452 7.83 -23.13 -17.36
CA ALA A 452 9.22 -23.01 -17.79
C ALA A 452 9.36 -22.06 -18.98
N VAL A 453 10.51 -21.38 -19.03
CA VAL A 453 10.95 -20.52 -20.13
C VAL A 453 12.36 -20.91 -20.59
N ASN A 454 12.64 -20.74 -21.88
CA ASN A 454 13.87 -21.26 -22.52
C ASN A 454 14.99 -20.21 -22.60
N GLY A 455 14.84 -19.08 -21.91
CA GLY A 455 15.78 -17.96 -21.96
C GLY A 455 15.13 -16.60 -22.26
N SER A 456 15.94 -15.55 -22.32
CA SER A 456 15.45 -14.17 -22.52
C SER A 456 14.87 -13.91 -23.90
N LEU A 457 15.31 -14.61 -24.95
CA LEU A 457 14.70 -14.49 -26.27
C LEU A 457 13.27 -15.00 -26.24
N HIS A 458 13.05 -16.18 -25.64
CA HIS A 458 11.71 -16.75 -25.47
C HIS A 458 10.82 -15.82 -24.63
N LEU A 459 11.33 -15.24 -23.54
CA LEU A 459 10.61 -14.21 -22.77
C LEU A 459 10.26 -12.97 -23.62
N GLY A 460 11.17 -12.51 -24.49
CA GLY A 460 10.95 -11.41 -25.41
C GLY A 460 9.86 -11.70 -26.44
N GLU A 461 9.89 -12.89 -27.04
CA GLU A 461 8.88 -13.35 -28.01
C GLU A 461 7.49 -13.49 -27.36
N MET A 462 7.41 -13.95 -26.12
CA MET A 462 6.15 -13.98 -25.37
C MET A 462 5.58 -12.58 -25.11
N ASN A 463 6.44 -11.58 -24.83
CA ASN A 463 6.02 -10.20 -24.64
C ASN A 463 5.33 -9.60 -25.88
N VAL A 464 5.71 -10.07 -27.08
CA VAL A 464 5.11 -9.64 -28.36
C VAL A 464 4.08 -10.64 -28.91
N GLY A 465 3.80 -11.72 -28.18
CA GLY A 465 2.80 -12.74 -28.55
C GLY A 465 3.25 -13.73 -29.62
N LEU A 466 4.56 -13.86 -29.88
CA LEU A 466 5.15 -14.77 -30.87
C LEU A 466 5.47 -16.15 -30.31
N ALA A 467 5.59 -16.28 -28.98
CA ALA A 467 5.88 -17.55 -28.32
C ALA A 467 4.91 -17.82 -27.16
N ARG A 468 5.00 -19.02 -26.59
CA ARG A 468 4.16 -19.48 -25.48
C ARG A 468 4.99 -20.14 -24.40
N PRO A 469 4.63 -19.92 -23.12
CA PRO A 469 5.29 -20.56 -21.99
C PRO A 469 5.06 -22.07 -22.03
N ILE A 470 6.00 -22.82 -21.45
CA ILE A 470 5.87 -24.26 -21.28
C ILE A 470 5.17 -24.49 -19.94
N GLN A 471 3.91 -24.93 -19.96
CA GLN A 471 3.16 -25.24 -18.74
C GLN A 471 3.68 -26.56 -18.16
N LEU A 472 4.07 -26.56 -16.87
CA LEU A 472 4.66 -27.73 -16.22
C LEU A 472 3.65 -28.46 -15.33
N CYS A 473 3.05 -27.74 -14.39
CA CYS A 473 2.09 -28.30 -13.43
C CYS A 473 1.26 -27.19 -12.79
N GLN A 474 0.18 -27.56 -12.12
CA GLN A 474 -0.60 -26.70 -11.23
C GLN A 474 -0.74 -27.44 -9.90
N GLY A 475 -0.53 -26.77 -8.76
CA GLY A 475 -0.57 -27.45 -7.46
C GLY A 475 -0.59 -26.54 -6.24
N ARG A 476 -0.72 -27.14 -5.05
CA ARG A 476 -0.95 -26.45 -3.77
C ARG A 476 0.27 -26.36 -2.88
N GLU A 477 1.18 -27.32 -2.99
CA GLU A 477 2.45 -27.33 -2.28
C GLU A 477 3.58 -27.59 -3.27
N ILE A 478 4.48 -26.63 -3.41
CA ILE A 478 5.61 -26.71 -4.33
C ILE A 478 6.89 -26.83 -3.53
N SER A 479 7.69 -27.87 -3.79
CA SER A 479 9.00 -28.05 -3.17
C SER A 479 10.07 -27.95 -4.25
N ILE A 480 11.11 -27.15 -3.98
CA ILE A 480 12.25 -26.98 -4.88
C ILE A 480 13.53 -27.27 -4.12
N GLU A 481 14.31 -28.22 -4.60
CA GLU A 481 15.64 -28.49 -4.08
C GLU A 481 16.67 -27.83 -5.00
N LEU A 482 17.40 -26.84 -4.49
CA LEU A 482 18.45 -26.15 -5.22
C LEU A 482 19.81 -26.73 -4.88
N VAL A 483 20.58 -27.12 -5.91
CA VAL A 483 21.94 -27.65 -5.73
C VAL A 483 23.02 -26.60 -5.94
N THR A 484 22.75 -25.56 -6.74
CA THR A 484 23.70 -24.47 -7.03
C THR A 484 23.15 -23.11 -6.61
N PRO A 485 24.01 -22.09 -6.40
CA PRO A 485 23.55 -20.73 -6.23
C PRO A 485 22.88 -20.20 -7.51
N ILE A 486 21.69 -19.62 -7.40
CA ILE A 486 20.92 -19.11 -8.55
C ILE A 486 20.20 -17.80 -8.20
N ALA A 487 19.94 -16.96 -9.20
CA ALA A 487 19.14 -15.77 -9.03
C ALA A 487 17.65 -16.12 -8.84
N MET A 488 17.02 -15.41 -7.92
CA MET A 488 15.59 -15.54 -7.58
C MET A 488 14.95 -14.16 -7.47
N GLN A 489 13.64 -14.08 -7.69
CA GLN A 489 12.88 -12.85 -7.50
C GLN A 489 11.45 -13.12 -7.05
N VAL A 490 10.95 -12.29 -6.15
CA VAL A 490 9.58 -12.32 -5.65
C VAL A 490 8.96 -10.96 -5.91
N ASP A 491 7.85 -10.92 -6.64
CA ASP A 491 7.09 -9.69 -6.93
C ASP A 491 7.98 -8.52 -7.41
N GLY A 492 9.07 -8.83 -8.13
CA GLY A 492 10.03 -7.84 -8.65
C GLY A 492 11.21 -7.49 -7.75
N GLU A 493 11.35 -8.12 -6.57
CA GLU A 493 12.50 -7.96 -5.66
C GLU A 493 13.47 -9.14 -5.79
N PRO A 494 14.65 -8.95 -6.42
CA PRO A 494 15.58 -10.02 -6.74
C PRO A 494 16.68 -10.23 -5.70
N TRP A 495 17.20 -11.46 -5.59
CA TRP A 495 18.39 -11.80 -4.82
C TRP A 495 19.12 -13.02 -5.42
N THR A 496 20.32 -13.32 -4.92
CA THR A 496 21.01 -14.59 -5.21
C THR A 496 20.78 -15.56 -4.06
N GLN A 497 20.18 -16.70 -4.33
CA GLN A 497 19.90 -17.75 -3.36
C GLN A 497 21.02 -18.79 -3.37
N LYS A 498 21.47 -19.22 -2.18
CA LYS A 498 22.42 -20.34 -2.01
C LYS A 498 21.66 -21.68 -2.05
N PRO A 499 22.36 -22.82 -2.25
CA PRO A 499 21.75 -24.15 -2.20
C PRO A 499 20.92 -24.33 -0.93
N CYS A 500 19.63 -24.65 -1.12
CA CYS A 500 18.66 -24.82 -0.05
C CYS A 500 17.43 -25.57 -0.57
N LYS A 501 16.60 -26.05 0.35
CA LYS A 501 15.28 -26.57 0.05
C LYS A 501 14.26 -25.45 0.29
N LEU A 502 13.54 -25.10 -0.77
CA LEU A 502 12.42 -24.18 -0.74
C LEU A 502 11.13 -24.98 -0.61
N THR A 503 10.22 -24.54 0.24
CA THR A 503 8.85 -25.06 0.25
C THR A 503 7.86 -23.92 0.18
N ILE A 504 6.96 -23.99 -0.78
CA ILE A 504 5.97 -22.96 -1.08
C ILE A 504 4.60 -23.47 -0.68
N ARG A 505 3.91 -22.69 0.16
CA ARG A 505 2.59 -23.05 0.68
C ARG A 505 1.65 -21.87 0.69
N HIS A 506 0.37 -22.18 0.65
CA HIS A 506 -0.67 -21.19 0.84
C HIS A 506 -0.56 -20.61 2.25
N LYS A 507 -0.35 -19.30 2.35
CA LYS A 507 -0.24 -18.57 3.62
C LYS A 507 -1.61 -18.11 4.09
N SER A 508 -2.26 -17.26 3.30
CA SER A 508 -3.52 -16.63 3.66
C SER A 508 -4.25 -16.14 2.41
N GLN A 509 -5.50 -15.71 2.59
CA GLN A 509 -6.31 -15.13 1.52
C GLN A 509 -6.81 -13.76 1.96
N VAL A 510 -6.68 -12.76 1.09
CA VAL A 510 -7.07 -11.36 1.37
C VAL A 510 -8.14 -10.89 0.40
N HIS A 511 -8.92 -9.89 0.82
CA HIS A 511 -9.88 -9.25 -0.07
C HIS A 511 -9.21 -8.09 -0.81
N MET A 512 -9.29 -8.12 -2.13
CA MET A 512 -8.93 -7.04 -3.00
C MET A 512 -10.19 -6.39 -3.58
N LEU A 513 -10.05 -5.17 -4.07
CA LEU A 513 -11.08 -4.50 -4.87
C LEU A 513 -10.70 -4.61 -6.33
N ARG A 514 -11.61 -5.15 -7.15
CA ARG A 514 -11.50 -5.20 -8.60
C ARG A 514 -12.36 -4.10 -9.20
N LYS A 515 -11.78 -3.36 -10.15
CA LYS A 515 -12.52 -2.33 -10.88
C LYS A 515 -13.62 -3.00 -11.70
N THR A 516 -14.85 -2.55 -11.51
CA THR A 516 -16.01 -3.01 -12.28
C THR A 516 -15.95 -2.39 -13.67
N VAL A 517 -15.58 -3.18 -14.68
CA VAL A 517 -15.37 -2.71 -16.07
C VAL A 517 -16.20 -3.47 -17.10
N ASP A 518 -16.73 -4.64 -16.73
CA ASP A 518 -17.47 -5.55 -17.59
C ASP A 518 -18.79 -5.98 -16.95
N THR A 519 -19.69 -6.58 -17.76
CA THR A 519 -21.00 -7.07 -17.33
C THR A 519 -20.88 -8.12 -16.23
N ASN A 520 -19.83 -8.94 -16.24
CA ASN A 520 -19.53 -9.90 -15.18
C ASN A 520 -19.17 -9.19 -13.87
N GLY A 521 -18.37 -8.13 -13.92
CA GLY A 521 -18.09 -7.29 -12.77
C GLY A 521 -19.35 -6.59 -12.23
N GLU A 522 -20.27 -6.14 -13.10
CA GLU A 522 -21.55 -5.56 -12.69
C GLU A 522 -22.42 -6.60 -11.97
N ALA A 523 -22.51 -7.82 -12.52
CA ALA A 523 -23.21 -8.92 -11.89
C ALA A 523 -22.59 -9.31 -10.53
N ALA A 524 -21.26 -9.35 -10.45
CA ALA A 524 -20.52 -9.60 -9.21
C ALA A 524 -20.80 -8.50 -8.17
N LEU A 525 -20.82 -7.23 -8.57
CA LEU A 525 -21.17 -6.11 -7.70
C LEU A 525 -22.59 -6.26 -7.15
N ARG A 526 -23.58 -6.52 -8.01
CA ARG A 526 -24.98 -6.71 -7.60
C ARG A 526 -25.17 -7.89 -6.66
N MET A 527 -24.49 -9.00 -6.95
CA MET A 527 -24.51 -10.17 -6.08
C MET A 527 -23.88 -9.84 -4.72
N GLN A 528 -22.77 -9.11 -4.70
CA GLN A 528 -22.14 -8.72 -3.45
C GLN A 528 -23.00 -7.74 -2.63
N GLU A 529 -23.70 -6.79 -3.27
CA GLU A 529 -24.68 -5.92 -2.61
C GLU A 529 -25.78 -6.75 -1.95
N LEU A 530 -26.29 -7.78 -2.64
CA LEU A 530 -27.29 -8.70 -2.12
C LEU A 530 -26.76 -9.52 -0.93
N LEU A 531 -25.55 -10.07 -1.04
CA LEU A 531 -24.92 -10.84 0.03
C LEU A 531 -24.67 -9.98 1.28
N THR A 532 -24.23 -8.73 1.08
CA THR A 532 -23.99 -7.78 2.17
C THR A 532 -25.31 -7.44 2.87
N TRP A 533 -26.34 -7.09 2.10
CA TRP A 533 -27.69 -6.85 2.64
C TRP A 533 -28.24 -8.05 3.42
N ALA A 534 -28.01 -9.27 2.92
CA ALA A 534 -28.47 -10.48 3.57
C ALA A 534 -27.70 -10.77 4.87
N SER A 535 -26.40 -10.49 4.91
CA SER A 535 -25.59 -10.60 6.13
C SER A 535 -26.02 -9.56 7.17
N ASP A 536 -26.20 -8.30 6.75
CA ASP A 536 -26.62 -7.19 7.63
C ASP A 536 -27.99 -7.46 8.27
N ARG A 537 -28.90 -8.12 7.53
CA ARG A 537 -30.22 -8.53 8.03
C ARG A 537 -30.23 -9.89 8.72
N GLN A 538 -29.06 -10.49 8.95
CA GLN A 538 -28.89 -11.80 9.57
C GLN A 538 -29.65 -12.92 8.85
N VAL A 539 -29.90 -12.74 7.54
CA VAL A 539 -30.48 -13.77 6.66
C VAL A 539 -29.42 -14.82 6.32
N LEU A 540 -28.15 -14.39 6.20
CA LEU A 540 -26.99 -15.27 6.03
C LEU A 540 -26.10 -15.21 7.27
N GLY A 541 -25.66 -16.37 7.73
CA GLY A 541 -24.56 -16.46 8.69
C GLY A 541 -23.21 -16.22 8.00
N GLU A 542 -22.20 -15.81 8.77
CA GLU A 542 -20.85 -15.55 8.27
C GLU A 542 -20.27 -16.71 7.40
N PRO A 543 -20.36 -18.00 7.80
CA PRO A 543 -19.85 -19.09 6.95
C PRO A 543 -20.57 -19.20 5.60
N GLN A 544 -21.87 -18.89 5.55
CA GLN A 544 -22.66 -18.95 4.33
C GLN A 544 -22.33 -17.77 3.41
N TYR A 545 -22.21 -16.57 3.97
CA TYR A 545 -21.77 -15.38 3.25
C TYR A 545 -20.41 -15.64 2.57
N GLN A 546 -19.46 -16.22 3.31
CA GLN A 546 -18.13 -16.55 2.78
C GLN A 546 -18.17 -17.62 1.70
N ALA A 547 -18.95 -18.68 1.88
CA ALA A 547 -19.11 -19.73 0.88
C ALA A 547 -19.71 -19.18 -0.43
N LEU A 548 -20.73 -18.33 -0.32
CA LEU A 548 -21.38 -17.70 -1.47
C LEU A 548 -20.46 -16.69 -2.16
N LEU A 549 -19.67 -15.91 -1.42
CA LEU A 549 -18.71 -14.99 -2.00
C LEU A 549 -17.58 -15.73 -2.74
N LYS A 550 -17.12 -16.87 -2.19
CA LYS A 550 -16.15 -17.74 -2.86
C LYS A 550 -16.72 -18.34 -4.14
N GLU A 551 -17.96 -18.82 -4.11
CA GLU A 551 -18.61 -19.38 -5.30
C GLU A 551 -18.93 -18.31 -6.35
N MET A 552 -19.32 -17.11 -5.93
CA MET A 552 -19.47 -15.94 -6.80
C MET A 552 -18.13 -15.62 -7.49
N SER A 553 -17.06 -15.54 -6.70
CA SER A 553 -15.71 -15.29 -7.21
C SER A 553 -15.32 -16.32 -8.28
N ARG A 554 -15.59 -17.60 -8.03
CA ARG A 554 -15.32 -18.71 -8.97
C ARG A 554 -16.11 -18.64 -10.29
N ARG A 555 -17.30 -18.02 -10.29
CA ARG A 555 -18.20 -17.98 -11.47
C ARG A 555 -18.01 -16.74 -12.34
N PHE A 556 -17.72 -15.61 -11.72
CA PHE A 556 -17.63 -14.31 -12.41
C PHE A 556 -16.19 -13.89 -12.71
N MET A 557 -15.19 -14.60 -12.17
CA MET A 557 -13.77 -14.36 -12.38
C MET A 557 -13.07 -15.61 -12.87
#